data_AF-E3LKE6-F1
#
_entry.id   AF-E3LKE6-F1
#
_cell.length_a   1.000
_cell.length_b   1.000
_cell.length_c   1.000
_cell.angle_alpha   90.00
_cell.angle_beta   90.00
_cell.angle_gamma   90.00
#
_symmetry.space_group_name_H-M   'P 1'
#
loop_
_entity.id
_entity.type
_entity.pdbx_description
1 polymer ?
#
loop_
_entity_poly.entity_id
_entity_poly.type
_entity_poly.pdbx_seq_one_letter_code
_entity_poly.pdbx_strand_id
1 'polypeptide(L)'
;MTKSFYIAVIYLVVILLVLDRMNTGQLFSTGDVRAEVSRSLVDHSNVSQSRFQYNSSTSSFSSQYLINSIDRFEWYRQQMYSNLNIKKPETASNISTLYAYEFEHEITVTTTSWKRLGYRVYCRYVDRNDLEIGEPFESFTYPEYIVACKKRKGTRKIGLSVGKNGEFQPIPIVDRMLKKPKYELSMCISAIYGSEPKWLMFIEMIEHFKMQGVQHFYVHIFNASNYDLRVINDYVRTGELEVHYLIERDSRTDDRWQKVNIADCLIWSRLESKWTIFADLDERIYMTNYTGTILDYVREVKNEDVASIQFRQQWIMKTELMPEKYEGEKQIDTWMPTHRWHNSSGIGSPGHTAKCIIDSSKVFKMFIHRPTQFFPSLNRPYIQKVVNPEEGIIRHYRDQNLGSWGRKWLKGILKFGPFRNTNYPERLIGKLTENVKRRIKYVYR
;
A
#
# COMPACT_ATOMS: atom_id res chain seq x y z
N MET A 1 -26.80 -45.86 -29.24
CA MET A 1 -26.71 -44.44 -28.83
C MET A 1 -25.76 -43.71 -29.76
N THR A 2 -26.25 -42.73 -30.50
CA THR A 2 -25.51 -42.03 -31.58
C THR A 2 -24.58 -40.96 -31.01
N LYS A 3 -23.48 -40.63 -31.71
CA LYS A 3 -22.49 -39.60 -31.30
C LYS A 3 -23.13 -38.25 -30.93
N SER A 4 -24.25 -37.87 -31.54
CA SER A 4 -24.99 -36.65 -31.18
C SER A 4 -25.55 -36.67 -29.76
N PHE A 5 -25.89 -37.83 -29.21
CA PHE A 5 -26.39 -37.95 -27.84
C PHE A 5 -25.30 -37.60 -26.81
N TYR A 6 -24.07 -38.07 -27.04
CA TYR A 6 -22.93 -37.76 -26.16
C TYR A 6 -22.54 -36.28 -26.21
N ILE A 7 -22.59 -35.66 -27.39
CA ILE A 7 -22.31 -34.22 -27.55
C ILE A 7 -23.37 -33.39 -26.81
N ALA A 8 -24.65 -33.76 -26.90
CA ALA A 8 -25.73 -33.08 -26.18
C ALA A 8 -25.59 -33.20 -24.66
N VAL A 9 -25.23 -34.39 -24.14
CA VAL A 9 -25.00 -34.60 -22.70
C VAL A 9 -23.80 -33.79 -22.21
N ILE A 10 -22.69 -33.75 -22.96
CA ILE A 10 -21.52 -32.95 -22.59
C ILE A 10 -21.88 -31.45 -22.56
N TYR A 11 -22.62 -30.96 -23.55
CA TYR A 11 -23.08 -29.57 -23.56
C TYR A 11 -23.97 -29.24 -22.37
N LEU A 12 -24.87 -30.16 -22.00
CA LEU A 12 -25.77 -29.98 -20.86
C LEU A 12 -24.99 -29.96 -19.53
N VAL A 13 -23.99 -30.83 -19.37
CA VAL A 13 -23.12 -30.85 -18.19
C VAL A 13 -22.28 -29.57 -18.08
N VAL A 14 -21.75 -29.06 -19.20
CA VAL A 14 -21.01 -27.79 -19.22
C VAL A 14 -21.92 -26.61 -18.85
N ILE A 15 -23.15 -26.56 -19.37
CA ILE A 15 -24.12 -25.51 -19.02
C ILE A 15 -24.50 -25.57 -17.53
N LEU A 16 -24.72 -26.77 -16.99
CA LEU A 16 -25.03 -26.94 -15.56
C LEU A 16 -23.85 -26.54 -14.66
N LEU A 17 -22.60 -26.85 -15.05
CA LEU A 17 -21.40 -26.40 -14.33
C LEU A 17 -21.19 -24.88 -14.39
N VAL A 18 -21.56 -24.25 -15.50
CA VAL A 18 -21.53 -22.78 -15.63
C VAL A 18 -22.62 -22.14 -14.77
N LEU A 19 -23.83 -22.69 -14.73
CA LEU A 19 -24.93 -22.21 -13.90
C LEU A 19 -24.65 -22.38 -12.40
N ASP A 20 -24.04 -23.48 -11.97
CA ASP A 20 -23.62 -23.71 -10.57
C ASP A 20 -22.54 -22.71 -10.12
N ARG A 21 -21.59 -22.37 -11.02
CA ARG A 21 -20.62 -21.30 -10.79
C ARG A 21 -21.24 -19.90 -10.76
N MET A 22 -22.37 -19.68 -11.42
CA MET A 22 -23.08 -18.40 -11.39
C MET A 22 -23.93 -18.25 -10.13
N ASN A 23 -24.46 -19.34 -9.57
CA ASN A 23 -25.30 -19.33 -8.37
C ASN A 23 -24.53 -19.31 -7.04
N THR A 24 -23.21 -19.50 -7.07
CA THR A 24 -22.34 -19.39 -5.89
C THR A 24 -21.83 -17.95 -5.63
N GLY A 25 -22.28 -16.98 -6.43
CA GLY A 25 -22.07 -15.56 -6.20
C GLY A 25 -23.13 -14.94 -5.29
N GLN A 26 -22.76 -14.71 -4.02
CA GLN A 26 -23.43 -13.93 -2.97
C GLN A 26 -24.51 -14.62 -2.10
N LEU A 27 -24.12 -14.89 -0.84
CA LEU A 27 -24.94 -14.54 0.32
C LEU A 27 -24.05 -14.38 1.58
N PHE A 28 -23.38 -13.24 1.74
CA PHE A 28 -22.90 -12.82 3.05
C PHE A 28 -24.01 -12.03 3.73
N SER A 29 -24.80 -12.73 4.54
CA SER A 29 -25.73 -12.11 5.50
C SER A 29 -24.89 -11.45 6.59
N THR A 30 -24.96 -10.13 6.67
CA THR A 30 -24.42 -9.35 7.79
C THR A 30 -25.43 -9.43 8.93
N GLY A 31 -25.23 -10.40 9.82
CA GLY A 31 -25.92 -10.44 11.10
C GLY A 31 -25.39 -9.32 11.99
N ASP A 32 -26.27 -8.38 12.33
CA ASP A 32 -26.07 -7.31 13.29
C ASP A 32 -25.50 -7.84 14.62
N VAL A 33 -24.28 -7.40 14.94
CA VAL A 33 -23.78 -7.38 16.31
C VAL A 33 -23.31 -5.97 16.58
N ARG A 34 -24.22 -5.12 17.08
CA ARG A 34 -23.85 -3.85 17.68
C ARG A 34 -24.40 -3.78 19.10
N ALA A 35 -23.46 -3.89 20.02
CA ALA A 35 -23.63 -3.68 21.44
C ALA A 35 -24.23 -2.29 21.72
N GLU A 36 -25.25 -2.29 22.58
CA GLU A 36 -25.88 -1.11 23.15
C GLU A 36 -24.88 -0.35 24.02
N VAL A 37 -24.66 0.93 23.72
CA VAL A 37 -24.01 1.88 24.63
C VAL A 37 -24.99 2.99 24.93
N SER A 38 -25.30 3.10 26.21
CA SER A 38 -26.29 3.95 26.85
C SER A 38 -26.10 5.45 26.54
N ARG A 39 -27.22 6.12 26.26
CA ARG A 39 -27.35 7.57 26.10
C ARG A 39 -27.55 8.23 27.47
N SER A 40 -26.79 9.29 27.75
CA SER A 40 -27.16 10.30 28.73
C SER A 40 -27.34 11.65 28.03
N LEU A 41 -28.59 12.13 28.10
CA LEU A 41 -29.11 13.41 27.62
C LEU A 41 -28.51 14.59 28.40
N VAL A 42 -28.17 15.68 27.71
CA VAL A 42 -28.39 17.04 28.22
C VAL A 42 -28.79 17.95 27.05
N ASP A 43 -29.97 18.53 27.22
CA ASP A 43 -30.64 19.50 26.36
C ASP A 43 -30.19 20.93 26.72
N HIS A 44 -30.11 21.83 25.74
CA HIS A 44 -30.71 23.17 25.80
C HIS A 44 -30.40 23.99 24.54
N SER A 45 -31.48 24.23 23.82
CA SER A 45 -31.80 25.34 22.93
C SER A 45 -31.19 26.70 23.28
N ASN A 46 -30.77 27.46 22.26
CA ASN A 46 -31.53 28.63 21.81
C ASN A 46 -31.01 29.24 20.50
N VAL A 47 -32.00 29.61 19.69
CA VAL A 47 -31.95 30.20 18.36
C VAL A 47 -31.76 31.71 18.45
N SER A 48 -30.99 32.31 17.54
CA SER A 48 -31.27 33.66 17.05
C SER A 48 -30.74 33.86 15.63
N GLN A 49 -31.69 34.14 14.73
CA GLN A 49 -31.49 34.56 13.35
C GLN A 49 -30.86 35.96 13.28
N SER A 50 -29.91 36.19 12.37
CA SER A 50 -29.81 37.49 11.71
C SER A 50 -29.00 37.45 10.39
N ARG A 51 -29.74 37.75 9.32
CA ARG A 51 -29.41 38.59 8.15
C ARG A 51 -28.17 38.26 7.30
N PHE A 52 -28.47 37.84 6.07
CA PHE A 52 -27.64 37.94 4.89
C PHE A 52 -27.04 39.34 4.72
N GLN A 53 -25.72 39.39 4.56
CA GLN A 53 -25.02 40.45 3.83
C GLN A 53 -24.01 39.80 2.90
N TYR A 54 -24.27 39.93 1.60
CA TYR A 54 -23.35 39.56 0.53
C TYR A 54 -22.22 40.59 0.52
N ASN A 55 -21.03 40.20 0.97
CA ASN A 55 -19.82 40.98 0.74
C ASN A 55 -18.77 40.10 0.05
N SER A 56 -18.44 40.52 -1.17
CA SER A 56 -17.29 40.11 -1.96
C SER A 56 -16.02 40.27 -1.13
N SER A 57 -15.57 39.20 -0.47
CA SER A 57 -14.26 39.12 0.16
C SER A 57 -13.34 38.30 -0.73
N THR A 58 -12.41 38.99 -1.39
CA THR A 58 -11.11 38.45 -1.77
C THR A 58 -10.57 37.66 -0.58
N SER A 59 -10.63 36.33 -0.66
CA SER A 59 -10.18 35.47 0.44
C SER A 59 -8.70 35.70 0.64
N SER A 60 -8.32 36.37 1.73
CA SER A 60 -6.94 36.37 2.21
C SER A 60 -6.52 34.91 2.35
N PHE A 61 -5.70 34.42 1.42
CA PHE A 61 -5.16 33.08 1.54
C PHE A 61 -4.37 33.03 2.84
N SER A 62 -4.87 32.24 3.80
CA SER A 62 -4.12 31.92 5.00
C SER A 62 -2.78 31.34 4.55
N SER A 63 -1.66 31.90 5.05
CA SER A 63 -0.30 31.45 4.75
C SER A 63 -0.09 29.96 5.00
N GLN A 64 -1.01 29.33 5.74
CA GLN A 64 -1.05 27.89 6.04
C GLN A 64 -1.13 27.01 4.78
N TYR A 65 -1.77 27.44 3.69
CA TYR A 65 -1.96 26.56 2.52
C TYR A 65 -0.92 26.73 1.41
N LEU A 66 0.22 27.39 1.66
CA LEU A 66 1.17 27.70 0.60
C LEU A 66 2.24 26.62 0.40
N ILE A 67 2.55 26.32 -0.86
CA ILE A 67 3.73 25.58 -1.31
C ILE A 67 4.53 26.55 -2.18
N ASN A 68 5.74 26.94 -1.75
CA ASN A 68 6.56 27.94 -2.45
C ASN A 68 5.77 29.21 -2.81
N SER A 69 4.99 29.74 -1.85
CA SER A 69 4.13 30.93 -2.02
C SER A 69 2.96 30.78 -3.01
N ILE A 70 2.68 29.55 -3.49
CA ILE A 70 1.53 29.23 -4.35
C ILE A 70 0.50 28.46 -3.50
N ASP A 71 -0.80 28.70 -3.68
CA ASP A 71 -1.84 27.85 -3.04
C ASP A 71 -1.57 26.36 -3.34
N ARG A 72 -1.59 25.52 -2.32
CA ARG A 72 -1.24 24.10 -2.40
C ARG A 72 -2.04 23.35 -3.47
N PHE A 73 -3.34 23.64 -3.58
CA PHE A 73 -4.22 22.99 -4.56
C PHE A 73 -3.95 23.53 -5.96
N GLU A 74 -3.59 24.80 -6.08
CA GLU A 74 -3.08 25.37 -7.32
C GLU A 74 -1.75 24.73 -7.74
N TRP A 75 -0.82 24.52 -6.79
CA TRP A 75 0.44 23.83 -7.06
C TRP A 75 0.19 22.40 -7.56
N TYR A 76 -0.69 21.63 -6.92
CA TYR A 76 -1.08 20.30 -7.41
C TYR A 76 -1.65 20.34 -8.82
N ARG A 77 -2.45 21.37 -9.12
CA ARG A 77 -3.07 21.56 -10.44
C ARG A 77 -2.01 21.83 -11.50
N GLN A 78 -1.04 22.70 -11.20
CA GLN A 78 0.10 22.98 -12.09
C GLN A 78 0.95 21.73 -12.31
N GLN A 79 1.24 20.96 -11.26
CA GLN A 79 1.98 19.70 -11.39
C GLN A 79 1.23 18.71 -12.29
N MET A 80 -0.09 18.56 -12.11
CA MET A 80 -0.93 17.72 -12.94
C MET A 80 -0.84 18.11 -14.41
N TYR A 81 -1.10 19.38 -14.75
CA TYR A 81 -1.07 19.85 -16.13
C TYR A 81 0.31 19.69 -16.78
N SER A 82 1.37 20.05 -16.05
CA SER A 82 2.74 19.93 -16.56
C SER A 82 3.16 18.49 -16.82
N ASN A 83 2.71 17.53 -16.01
CA ASN A 83 3.14 16.13 -16.11
C ASN A 83 2.25 15.28 -17.03
N LEU A 84 0.98 15.66 -17.21
CA LEU A 84 0.03 14.88 -18.01
C LEU A 84 -0.19 15.44 -19.42
N ASN A 85 0.28 16.65 -19.71
CA ASN A 85 0.06 17.34 -20.99
C ASN A 85 -1.44 17.40 -21.40
N ILE A 86 -2.33 17.55 -20.42
CA ILE A 86 -3.77 17.71 -20.65
C ILE A 86 -4.13 19.20 -20.72
N LYS A 87 -5.13 19.56 -21.52
CA LYS A 87 -5.63 20.95 -21.60
C LYS A 87 -6.82 21.23 -20.68
N LYS A 88 -7.58 20.18 -20.34
CA LYS A 88 -8.74 20.24 -19.45
C LYS A 88 -8.92 18.88 -18.75
N PRO A 89 -9.36 18.85 -17.48
CA PRO A 89 -9.63 17.59 -16.78
C PRO A 89 -10.86 16.91 -17.40
N GLU A 90 -10.76 15.59 -17.57
CA GLU A 90 -11.91 14.78 -17.95
C GLU A 90 -12.85 14.56 -16.75
N THR A 91 -14.09 14.15 -17.02
CA THR A 91 -15.06 13.77 -15.98
C THR A 91 -15.21 12.26 -15.97
N ALA A 92 -15.13 11.66 -14.80
CA ALA A 92 -15.20 10.22 -14.65
C ALA A 92 -16.65 9.75 -14.80
N SER A 93 -16.89 8.48 -15.13
CA SER A 93 -18.24 7.91 -15.03
C SER A 93 -18.58 7.50 -13.59
N ASN A 94 -17.58 7.12 -12.81
CA ASN A 94 -17.69 6.73 -11.40
C ASN A 94 -16.39 7.04 -10.65
N ILE A 95 -16.45 7.02 -9.32
CA ILE A 95 -15.31 7.12 -8.42
C ILE A 95 -15.55 6.25 -7.18
N SER A 96 -14.52 5.52 -6.76
CA SER A 96 -14.53 4.62 -5.61
C SER A 96 -13.45 5.06 -4.63
N THR A 97 -13.85 5.41 -3.42
CA THR A 97 -12.96 5.80 -2.33
C THR A 97 -12.40 4.59 -1.60
N LEU A 98 -11.19 4.72 -1.05
CA LEU A 98 -10.53 3.70 -0.26
C LEU A 98 -10.38 4.17 1.21
N TYR A 99 -9.46 5.10 1.48
CA TYR A 99 -9.28 5.72 2.81
C TYR A 99 -9.18 7.24 2.72
N ALA A 100 -9.33 7.90 3.87
CA ALA A 100 -9.16 9.35 4.00
C ALA A 100 -8.29 9.69 5.20
N TYR A 101 -7.37 10.64 5.01
CA TYR A 101 -6.38 11.03 6.00
C TYR A 101 -6.33 12.55 6.13
N GLU A 102 -6.41 13.07 7.34
CA GLU A 102 -6.34 14.51 7.61
C GLU A 102 -4.92 14.92 8.03
N PHE A 103 -4.32 15.78 7.22
CA PHE A 103 -3.02 16.42 7.47
C PHE A 103 -3.22 17.89 7.84
N GLU A 104 -2.11 18.58 8.13
CA GLU A 104 -2.13 19.98 8.58
C GLU A 104 -2.90 20.89 7.63
N HIS A 105 -2.68 20.71 6.33
CA HIS A 105 -3.14 21.62 5.29
C HIS A 105 -4.15 20.99 4.31
N GLU A 106 -4.56 19.73 4.50
CA GLU A 106 -5.46 19.05 3.57
C GLU A 106 -6.07 17.80 4.19
N ILE A 107 -7.13 17.30 3.55
CA ILE A 107 -7.59 15.93 3.70
C ILE A 107 -7.23 15.21 2.41
N THR A 108 -6.46 14.14 2.48
CA THR A 108 -6.12 13.30 1.33
C THR A 108 -7.04 12.09 1.30
N VAL A 109 -7.74 11.90 0.17
CA VAL A 109 -8.59 10.74 -0.08
C VAL A 109 -7.90 9.83 -1.09
N THR A 110 -7.69 8.58 -0.74
CA THR A 110 -7.16 7.56 -1.64
C THR A 110 -8.31 6.87 -2.35
N THR A 111 -8.09 6.43 -3.58
CA THR A 111 -9.12 5.85 -4.45
C THR A 111 -8.64 4.53 -5.04
N THR A 112 -9.58 3.66 -5.38
CA THR A 112 -9.26 2.43 -6.11
C THR A 112 -9.47 2.60 -7.62
N SER A 113 -10.25 3.59 -8.04
CA SER A 113 -10.69 3.75 -9.43
C SER A 113 -9.53 3.88 -10.42
N TRP A 114 -9.54 2.98 -11.42
CA TRP A 114 -8.48 2.88 -12.41
C TRP A 114 -8.65 3.89 -13.55
N LYS A 115 -7.52 4.29 -14.18
CA LYS A 115 -7.47 5.24 -15.30
C LYS A 115 -8.18 6.56 -15.02
N ARG A 116 -8.16 6.99 -13.75
CA ARG A 116 -8.71 8.27 -13.35
C ARG A 116 -7.66 9.35 -13.23
N LEU A 117 -6.41 9.17 -13.64
CA LEU A 117 -5.37 10.19 -13.48
C LEU A 117 -5.74 11.50 -14.20
N GLY A 118 -5.79 12.62 -13.46
CA GLY A 118 -6.13 13.95 -14.00
C GLY A 118 -7.62 14.22 -14.19
N TYR A 119 -8.49 13.38 -13.64
CA TYR A 119 -9.94 13.53 -13.73
C TYR A 119 -10.45 14.47 -12.63
N ARG A 120 -11.44 15.28 -12.97
CA ARG A 120 -12.15 16.12 -12.00
C ARG A 120 -13.07 15.27 -11.13
N VAL A 121 -13.07 15.58 -9.84
CA VAL A 121 -13.97 15.03 -8.82
C VAL A 121 -14.36 16.13 -7.83
N TYR A 122 -15.34 15.86 -6.97
CA TYR A 122 -15.77 16.80 -5.94
C TYR A 122 -15.64 16.16 -4.55
N CYS A 123 -14.95 16.84 -3.65
CA CYS A 123 -14.88 16.45 -2.24
C CYS A 123 -16.18 16.84 -1.52
N ARG A 124 -16.78 15.87 -0.84
CA ARG A 124 -18.05 15.97 -0.11
C ARG A 124 -17.78 15.75 1.38
N TYR A 125 -18.19 16.69 2.22
CA TYR A 125 -17.81 16.76 3.63
C TYR A 125 -18.99 16.45 4.50
N VAL A 126 -18.84 15.57 5.48
CA VAL A 126 -19.94 15.11 6.33
C VAL A 126 -19.55 15.24 7.80
N ASP A 127 -20.47 15.77 8.61
CA ASP A 127 -20.28 15.96 10.04
C ASP A 127 -20.55 14.68 10.86
N ARG A 128 -20.60 14.82 12.20
CA ARG A 128 -20.89 13.71 13.13
C ARG A 128 -22.36 13.21 13.09
N ASN A 129 -23.26 14.02 12.55
CA ASN A 129 -24.69 13.74 12.46
C ASN A 129 -25.08 13.26 11.05
N ASP A 130 -24.08 12.90 10.23
CA ASP A 130 -24.25 12.50 8.83
C ASP A 130 -24.88 13.59 7.94
N LEU A 131 -24.66 14.87 8.28
CA LEU A 131 -25.09 16.02 7.50
C LEU A 131 -23.96 16.58 6.65
N GLU A 132 -24.26 16.96 5.41
CA GLU A 132 -23.28 17.55 4.50
C GLU A 132 -22.89 18.98 4.90
N ILE A 133 -21.59 19.27 4.88
CA ILE A 133 -21.02 20.55 5.31
C ILE A 133 -20.60 21.38 4.09
N GLY A 134 -21.39 22.42 3.80
CA GLY A 134 -21.07 23.43 2.79
C GLY A 134 -21.01 22.89 1.36
N GLU A 135 -20.65 23.76 0.41
CA GLU A 135 -20.66 23.43 -1.02
C GLU A 135 -19.56 22.42 -1.41
N PRO A 136 -19.80 21.43 -2.28
CA PRO A 136 -18.75 20.51 -2.74
C PRO A 136 -17.48 21.22 -3.25
N PHE A 137 -16.29 20.74 -2.89
CA PHE A 137 -15.02 21.32 -3.35
C PHE A 137 -14.52 20.60 -4.61
N GLU A 138 -14.36 21.32 -5.72
CA GLU A 138 -13.77 20.76 -6.94
C GLU A 138 -12.29 20.43 -6.71
N SER A 139 -11.91 19.21 -7.03
CA SER A 139 -10.54 18.70 -6.98
C SER A 139 -10.29 17.78 -8.17
N PHE A 140 -9.12 17.13 -8.18
CA PHE A 140 -8.70 16.22 -9.22
C PHE A 140 -7.87 15.08 -8.63
N THR A 141 -7.92 13.95 -9.32
CA THR A 141 -7.14 12.75 -9.04
C THR A 141 -5.70 12.92 -9.52
N TYR A 142 -4.87 13.52 -8.68
CA TYR A 142 -3.44 13.66 -8.91
C TYR A 142 -2.69 13.76 -7.58
N PRO A 143 -1.66 12.93 -7.33
CA PRO A 143 -1.16 11.84 -8.17
C PRO A 143 -2.16 10.68 -8.43
N GLU A 144 -1.75 9.65 -9.19
CA GLU A 144 -2.63 8.51 -9.48
C GLU A 144 -3.15 7.90 -8.15
N TYR A 145 -4.46 7.64 -8.09
CA TYR A 145 -5.19 7.13 -6.90
C TYR A 145 -5.31 8.09 -5.71
N ILE A 146 -4.94 9.37 -5.85
CA ILE A 146 -4.93 10.33 -4.75
C ILE A 146 -5.75 11.57 -5.12
N VAL A 147 -6.59 12.04 -4.20
CA VAL A 147 -7.35 13.30 -4.31
C VAL A 147 -7.06 14.15 -3.08
N ALA A 148 -6.66 15.40 -3.28
CA ALA A 148 -6.45 16.36 -2.20
C ALA A 148 -7.69 17.25 -2.02
N CYS A 149 -8.18 17.35 -0.79
CA CYS A 149 -9.37 18.12 -0.42
C CYS A 149 -9.02 19.21 0.61
N LYS A 150 -9.67 20.37 0.50
CA LYS A 150 -9.55 21.43 1.52
C LYS A 150 -10.15 20.99 2.84
N LYS A 151 -9.52 21.36 3.95
CA LYS A 151 -10.07 21.08 5.28
C LYS A 151 -11.33 21.90 5.51
N ARG A 152 -12.29 21.33 6.24
CA ARG A 152 -13.48 22.04 6.74
C ARG A 152 -13.69 21.74 8.20
N LYS A 153 -13.94 22.79 8.98
CA LYS A 153 -14.22 22.65 10.41
C LYS A 153 -15.47 21.80 10.59
N GLY A 154 -15.38 20.80 11.45
CA GLY A 154 -16.51 19.92 11.79
C GLY A 154 -16.62 18.65 10.96
N THR A 155 -15.83 18.49 9.89
CA THR A 155 -15.83 17.25 9.09
C THR A 155 -15.40 16.06 9.94
N ARG A 156 -16.12 14.94 9.79
CA ARG A 156 -15.82 13.64 10.40
C ARG A 156 -15.71 12.52 9.38
N LYS A 157 -16.47 12.62 8.30
CA LYS A 157 -16.37 11.73 7.14
C LYS A 157 -16.22 12.57 5.88
N ILE A 158 -15.60 12.00 4.87
CA ILE A 158 -15.45 12.62 3.56
C ILE A 158 -15.75 11.59 2.47
N GLY A 159 -16.28 12.03 1.34
CA GLY A 159 -16.42 11.19 0.16
C GLY A 159 -16.09 11.96 -1.11
N LEU A 160 -16.11 11.24 -2.23
CA LEU A 160 -15.90 11.82 -3.56
C LEU A 160 -17.13 11.57 -4.42
N SER A 161 -17.57 12.60 -5.15
CA SER A 161 -18.58 12.47 -6.21
C SER A 161 -17.99 12.88 -7.56
N VAL A 162 -18.54 12.30 -8.63
CA VAL A 162 -18.18 12.66 -10.02
C VAL A 162 -18.68 14.07 -10.37
N GLY A 163 -19.95 14.34 -10.06
CA GLY A 163 -20.58 15.64 -10.24
C GLY A 163 -20.71 16.38 -8.91
N LYS A 164 -20.92 17.70 -8.97
CA LYS A 164 -21.10 18.54 -7.78
C LYS A 164 -22.19 17.97 -6.86
N ASN A 165 -23.35 17.64 -7.41
CA ASN A 165 -24.48 17.05 -6.68
C ASN A 165 -24.62 15.53 -6.94
N GLY A 166 -23.53 14.85 -7.31
CA GLY A 166 -23.57 13.42 -7.59
C GLY A 166 -23.65 12.56 -6.33
N GLU A 167 -23.91 11.27 -6.51
CA GLU A 167 -23.82 10.29 -5.42
C GLU A 167 -22.38 10.16 -4.90
N PHE A 168 -22.24 9.86 -3.60
CA PHE A 168 -20.97 9.59 -2.95
C PHE A 168 -21.17 8.68 -1.73
N GLN A 169 -20.13 7.95 -1.37
CA GLN A 169 -20.06 7.20 -0.12
C GLN A 169 -19.11 7.91 0.85
N PRO A 170 -19.59 8.41 2.01
CA PRO A 170 -18.70 8.98 3.03
C PRO A 170 -17.92 7.88 3.75
N ILE A 171 -16.62 8.12 3.94
CA ILE A 171 -15.69 7.27 4.71
C ILE A 171 -15.10 8.07 5.88
N PRO A 172 -14.79 7.41 7.02
CA PRO A 172 -14.18 8.08 8.17
C PRO A 172 -12.80 8.64 7.81
N ILE A 173 -12.44 9.73 8.50
CA ILE A 173 -11.13 10.37 8.35
C ILE A 173 -10.19 9.86 9.45
N VAL A 174 -9.00 9.44 9.05
CA VAL A 174 -7.89 9.10 9.95
C VAL A 174 -7.07 10.36 10.24
N ASP A 175 -6.85 10.66 11.51
CA ASP A 175 -6.04 11.82 11.92
C ASP A 175 -4.55 11.55 11.67
N ARG A 176 -3.91 12.41 10.89
CA ARG A 176 -2.46 12.43 10.60
C ARG A 176 -1.82 13.78 10.96
N MET A 177 -2.41 14.52 11.89
CA MET A 177 -1.86 15.75 12.49
C MET A 177 -0.75 15.49 13.51
N LEU A 178 -0.06 14.34 13.42
CA LEU A 178 0.92 13.89 14.39
C LEU A 178 2.14 14.82 14.39
N LYS A 179 2.40 15.47 15.54
CA LYS A 179 3.61 16.29 15.73
C LYS A 179 4.88 15.45 15.83
N LYS A 180 4.76 14.18 16.22
CA LYS A 180 5.85 13.22 16.34
C LYS A 180 5.38 11.88 15.76
N PRO A 181 6.17 11.24 14.86
CA PRO A 181 5.86 9.91 14.36
C PRO A 181 5.73 8.89 15.48
N LYS A 182 4.78 7.97 15.35
CA LYS A 182 4.59 6.82 16.26
C LYS A 182 5.72 5.80 16.10
N TYR A 183 6.20 5.63 14.87
CA TYR A 183 7.26 4.70 14.51
C TYR A 183 8.44 5.43 13.89
N GLU A 184 9.66 5.01 14.20
CA GLU A 184 10.86 5.46 13.50
C GLU A 184 11.03 4.73 12.17
N LEU A 185 10.74 3.43 12.14
CA LEU A 185 10.82 2.61 10.93
C LEU A 185 9.61 1.67 10.84
N SER A 186 8.88 1.79 9.74
CA SER A 186 7.77 0.91 9.36
C SER A 186 7.97 0.31 7.97
N MET A 187 7.07 -0.59 7.57
CA MET A 187 7.14 -1.24 6.28
C MET A 187 5.77 -1.34 5.60
N CYS A 188 5.71 -0.88 4.36
CA CYS A 188 4.64 -1.14 3.40
C CYS A 188 4.97 -2.43 2.63
N ILE A 189 4.14 -3.45 2.83
CA ILE A 189 4.25 -4.74 2.15
C ILE A 189 3.40 -4.69 0.88
N SER A 190 3.90 -5.27 -0.21
CA SER A 190 3.10 -5.48 -1.43
C SER A 190 1.78 -6.18 -1.13
N ALA A 191 0.72 -5.81 -1.85
CA ALA A 191 -0.60 -6.41 -1.67
C ALA A 191 -0.61 -7.94 -1.74
N ILE A 192 -1.41 -8.58 -0.88
CA ILE A 192 -1.62 -10.03 -0.85
C ILE A 192 -2.76 -10.40 -1.81
N TYR A 193 -2.43 -11.25 -2.79
CA TYR A 193 -3.36 -11.78 -3.79
C TYR A 193 -2.86 -13.12 -4.38
N GLY A 194 -3.70 -13.77 -5.19
CA GLY A 194 -3.36 -15.00 -5.90
C GLY A 194 -3.41 -16.25 -5.00
N SER A 195 -3.33 -17.42 -5.63
CA SER A 195 -3.56 -18.72 -4.99
C SER A 195 -2.32 -19.38 -4.40
N GLU A 196 -1.10 -18.86 -4.63
CA GLU A 196 0.11 -19.42 -4.00
C GLU A 196 0.01 -19.30 -2.47
N PRO A 197 0.30 -20.37 -1.70
CA PRO A 197 0.39 -20.30 -0.24
C PRO A 197 1.43 -19.27 0.20
N LYS A 198 1.08 -18.41 1.16
CA LYS A 198 1.95 -17.29 1.59
C LYS A 198 2.38 -17.37 3.04
N TRP A 199 1.69 -18.14 3.87
CA TRP A 199 1.88 -18.20 5.32
C TRP A 199 3.37 -18.24 5.74
N LEU A 200 4.18 -19.14 5.18
CA LEU A 200 5.59 -19.28 5.56
C LEU A 200 6.44 -18.09 5.10
N MET A 201 6.26 -17.65 3.86
CA MET A 201 6.99 -16.50 3.31
C MET A 201 6.62 -15.21 4.05
N PHE A 202 5.36 -15.06 4.45
CA PHE A 202 4.84 -13.94 5.21
C PHE A 202 5.45 -13.90 6.62
N ILE A 203 5.47 -15.02 7.33
CA ILE A 203 6.08 -15.10 8.66
C ILE A 203 7.57 -14.78 8.60
N GLU A 204 8.30 -15.40 7.66
CA GLU A 204 9.72 -15.13 7.47
C GLU A 204 9.99 -13.66 7.15
N MET A 205 9.18 -13.03 6.30
CA MET A 205 9.31 -11.62 5.97
C MET A 205 9.12 -10.74 7.21
N ILE A 206 8.05 -10.94 7.97
CA ILE A 206 7.76 -10.13 9.17
C ILE A 206 8.89 -10.29 10.19
N GLU A 207 9.27 -11.52 10.53
CA GLU A 207 10.29 -11.78 11.54
C GLU A 207 11.68 -11.30 11.09
N HIS A 208 12.00 -11.36 9.79
CA HIS A 208 13.20 -10.76 9.21
C HIS A 208 13.25 -9.25 9.45
N PHE A 209 12.21 -8.53 9.05
CA PHE A 209 12.21 -7.07 9.15
C PHE A 209 12.10 -6.56 10.58
N LYS A 210 11.47 -7.33 11.49
CA LYS A 210 11.53 -7.08 12.93
C LYS A 210 12.98 -7.13 13.45
N MET A 211 13.77 -8.11 13.01
CA MET A 211 15.20 -8.16 13.34
C MET A 211 16.00 -7.00 12.74
N GLN A 212 15.50 -6.37 11.66
CA GLN A 212 16.08 -5.16 11.08
C GLN A 212 15.58 -3.85 11.73
N GLY A 213 14.77 -3.94 12.79
CA GLY A 213 14.27 -2.78 13.54
C GLY A 213 12.95 -2.20 13.04
N VAL A 214 12.22 -2.89 12.15
CA VAL A 214 10.86 -2.47 11.77
C VAL A 214 9.91 -2.64 12.95
N GLN A 215 9.20 -1.57 13.28
CA GLN A 215 8.30 -1.49 14.44
C GLN A 215 6.84 -1.74 14.07
N HIS A 216 6.48 -1.54 12.80
CA HIS A 216 5.10 -1.67 12.34
C HIS A 216 5.01 -1.99 10.86
N PHE A 217 3.98 -2.74 10.49
CA PHE A 217 3.75 -3.22 9.14
C PHE A 217 2.37 -2.80 8.62
N TYR A 218 2.33 -2.42 7.36
CA TYR A 218 1.12 -2.09 6.62
C TYR A 218 0.97 -3.09 5.48
N VAL A 219 -0.18 -3.73 5.38
CA VAL A 219 -0.46 -4.66 4.27
C VAL A 219 -1.83 -4.42 3.66
N HIS A 220 -1.90 -4.58 2.35
CA HIS A 220 -3.16 -4.57 1.63
C HIS A 220 -3.57 -6.00 1.27
N ILE A 221 -4.83 -6.36 1.45
CA ILE A 221 -5.35 -7.67 1.07
C ILE A 221 -6.41 -7.51 -0.01
N PHE A 222 -6.14 -8.08 -1.19
CA PHE A 222 -7.16 -8.24 -2.22
C PHE A 222 -7.87 -9.58 -2.07
N ASN A 223 -7.09 -10.66 -1.93
CA ASN A 223 -7.62 -11.98 -1.60
C ASN A 223 -6.53 -12.81 -0.89
N ALA A 224 -6.91 -13.54 0.13
CA ALA A 224 -6.04 -14.44 0.88
C ALA A 224 -6.83 -15.69 1.31
N SER A 225 -6.15 -16.84 1.36
CA SER A 225 -6.80 -18.07 1.85
C SER A 225 -7.10 -17.95 3.34
N ASN A 226 -8.09 -18.71 3.83
CA ASN A 226 -8.35 -18.82 5.27
C ASN A 226 -7.11 -19.30 6.05
N TYR A 227 -6.22 -20.04 5.41
CA TYR A 227 -4.99 -20.53 6.04
C TYR A 227 -3.94 -19.42 6.20
N ASP A 228 -3.77 -18.56 5.19
CA ASP A 228 -2.89 -17.39 5.25
C ASP A 228 -3.44 -16.32 6.21
N LEU A 229 -4.77 -16.12 6.21
CA LEU A 229 -5.43 -15.16 7.10
C LEU A 229 -5.22 -15.48 8.59
N ARG A 230 -4.99 -16.74 8.97
CA ARG A 230 -4.68 -17.10 10.37
C ARG A 230 -3.46 -16.36 10.89
N VAL A 231 -2.35 -16.37 10.14
CA VAL A 231 -1.13 -15.71 10.59
C VAL A 231 -1.18 -14.20 10.41
N ILE A 232 -1.83 -13.72 9.36
CA ILE A 232 -2.06 -12.27 9.17
C ILE A 232 -2.84 -11.72 10.36
N ASN A 233 -3.96 -12.35 10.72
CA ASN A 233 -4.79 -11.92 11.85
C ASN A 233 -4.08 -12.04 13.19
N ASP A 234 -3.15 -12.99 13.34
CA ASP A 234 -2.31 -13.07 14.54
C ASP A 234 -1.42 -11.82 14.71
N TYR A 235 -0.75 -11.37 13.64
CA TYR A 235 0.05 -10.14 13.67
C TYR A 235 -0.80 -8.87 13.82
N VAL A 236 -2.04 -8.87 13.31
CA VAL A 236 -3.01 -7.80 13.58
C VAL A 236 -3.36 -7.75 15.07
N ARG A 237 -3.67 -8.92 15.65
CA ARG A 237 -4.04 -9.05 17.07
C ARG A 237 -2.91 -8.61 18.01
N THR A 238 -1.66 -8.82 17.65
CA THR A 238 -0.50 -8.37 18.43
C THR A 238 -0.15 -6.89 18.22
N GLY A 239 -0.85 -6.18 17.33
CA GLY A 239 -0.62 -4.77 17.01
C GLY A 239 0.63 -4.52 16.16
N GLU A 240 1.22 -5.58 15.61
CA GLU A 240 2.42 -5.51 14.77
C GLU A 240 2.07 -5.10 13.33
N LEU A 241 0.86 -5.45 12.87
CA LEU A 241 0.40 -5.30 11.49
C LEU A 241 -0.96 -4.61 11.43
N GLU A 242 -1.14 -3.70 10.49
CA GLU A 242 -2.45 -3.18 10.09
C GLU A 242 -2.80 -3.62 8.66
N VAL A 243 -4.10 -3.79 8.39
CA VAL A 243 -4.61 -4.34 7.14
C VAL A 243 -5.62 -3.40 6.49
N HIS A 244 -5.39 -3.07 5.22
CA HIS A 244 -6.37 -2.43 4.34
C HIS A 244 -6.91 -3.44 3.32
N TYR A 245 -8.23 -3.67 3.32
CA TYR A 245 -8.85 -4.51 2.30
C TYR A 245 -9.06 -3.72 1.01
N LEU A 246 -8.58 -4.25 -0.10
CA LEU A 246 -8.78 -3.71 -1.44
C LEU A 246 -10.10 -4.23 -1.99
N ILE A 247 -11.19 -3.58 -1.61
CA ILE A 247 -12.54 -3.92 -2.05
C ILE A 247 -12.87 -3.07 -3.29
N GLU A 248 -13.03 -3.70 -4.45
CA GLU A 248 -13.55 -2.98 -5.62
C GLU A 248 -14.44 -3.84 -6.51
N ARG A 249 -15.33 -3.16 -7.24
CA ARG A 249 -16.28 -3.72 -8.21
C ARG A 249 -15.65 -4.05 -9.57
N ASP A 250 -14.49 -3.48 -9.88
CA ASP A 250 -13.84 -3.63 -11.19
C ASP A 250 -12.71 -4.67 -11.15
N SER A 251 -12.84 -5.72 -11.97
CA SER A 251 -11.78 -6.70 -12.18
C SER A 251 -10.54 -6.05 -12.81
N ARG A 252 -9.35 -6.32 -12.26
CA ARG A 252 -8.07 -5.82 -12.78
C ARG A 252 -6.96 -6.85 -12.59
N THR A 253 -5.93 -6.74 -13.43
CA THR A 253 -4.71 -7.55 -13.32
C THR A 253 -3.89 -7.17 -12.09
N ASP A 254 -3.17 -8.13 -11.53
CA ASP A 254 -2.41 -8.05 -10.28
C ASP A 254 -1.47 -6.84 -10.19
N ASP A 255 -0.76 -6.49 -11.27
CA ASP A 255 0.18 -5.35 -11.33
C ASP A 255 -0.49 -4.01 -11.06
N ARG A 256 -1.81 -3.92 -11.30
CA ARG A 256 -2.59 -2.71 -11.07
C ARG A 256 -2.99 -2.56 -9.60
N TRP A 257 -3.12 -3.66 -8.86
CA TRP A 257 -3.34 -3.62 -7.41
C TRP A 257 -2.11 -3.11 -6.67
N GLN A 258 -0.91 -3.46 -7.16
CA GLN A 258 0.35 -2.97 -6.59
C GLN A 258 0.41 -1.44 -6.58
N LYS A 259 -0.05 -0.78 -7.65
CA LYS A 259 -0.06 0.69 -7.71
C LYS A 259 -1.00 1.35 -6.69
N VAL A 260 -2.19 0.77 -6.47
CA VAL A 260 -3.13 1.25 -5.45
C VAL A 260 -2.51 1.09 -4.06
N ASN A 261 -1.96 -0.08 -3.76
CA ASN A 261 -1.24 -0.36 -2.52
C ASN A 261 -0.10 0.63 -2.27
N ILE A 262 0.74 0.92 -3.26
CA ILE A 262 1.84 1.88 -3.12
C ILE A 262 1.31 3.30 -2.88
N ALA A 263 0.32 3.74 -3.66
CA ALA A 263 -0.25 5.08 -3.55
C ALA A 263 -0.92 5.28 -2.19
N ASP A 264 -1.75 4.33 -1.74
CA ASP A 264 -2.39 4.39 -0.43
C ASP A 264 -1.37 4.27 0.70
N CYS A 265 -0.44 3.32 0.65
CA CYS A 265 0.52 3.11 1.74
C CYS A 265 1.50 4.30 1.92
N LEU A 266 1.82 5.02 0.83
CA LEU A 266 2.54 6.29 0.91
C LEU A 266 1.80 7.31 1.78
N ILE A 267 0.49 7.42 1.62
CA ILE A 267 -0.34 8.35 2.41
C ILE A 267 -0.60 7.79 3.80
N TRP A 268 -0.86 6.48 3.92
CA TRP A 268 -1.17 5.79 5.15
C TRP A 268 -0.03 5.90 6.17
N SER A 269 1.20 5.69 5.74
CA SER A 269 2.40 5.78 6.58
C SER A 269 2.87 7.22 6.87
N ARG A 270 2.36 8.21 6.12
CA ARG A 270 2.78 9.62 6.21
C ARG A 270 2.52 10.20 7.60
N LEU A 271 3.56 10.77 8.20
CA LEU A 271 3.59 11.35 9.56
C LEU A 271 3.30 10.38 10.71
N GLU A 272 2.88 9.15 10.44
CA GLU A 272 2.84 8.08 11.44
C GLU A 272 4.20 7.42 11.60
N SER A 273 4.97 7.33 10.51
CA SER A 273 6.31 6.78 10.49
C SER A 273 7.32 7.81 10.00
N LYS A 274 8.53 7.82 10.60
CA LYS A 274 9.64 8.65 10.11
C LYS A 274 10.21 8.10 8.81
N TRP A 275 10.51 6.81 8.79
CA TRP A 275 10.97 6.08 7.61
C TRP A 275 10.03 4.92 7.31
N THR A 276 9.79 4.67 6.02
CA THR A 276 8.94 3.56 5.57
C THR A 276 9.62 2.78 4.45
N ILE A 277 9.81 1.48 4.67
CA ILE A 277 10.31 0.54 3.68
C ILE A 277 9.19 0.17 2.72
N PHE A 278 9.42 0.22 1.43
CA PHE A 278 8.52 -0.35 0.41
C PHE A 278 9.20 -1.59 -0.18
N ALA A 279 8.71 -2.79 0.12
CA ALA A 279 9.23 -4.04 -0.45
C ALA A 279 8.12 -5.05 -0.74
N ASP A 280 8.42 -5.98 -1.64
CA ASP A 280 7.55 -7.09 -1.99
C ASP A 280 7.72 -8.25 -0.98
N LEU A 281 6.70 -9.11 -0.88
CA LEU A 281 6.68 -10.24 0.06
C LEU A 281 7.89 -11.19 -0.10
N ASP A 282 8.36 -11.33 -1.34
CA ASP A 282 9.46 -12.18 -1.77
C ASP A 282 10.84 -11.51 -1.67
N GLU A 283 10.96 -10.41 -0.93
CA GLU A 283 12.22 -9.68 -0.78
C GLU A 283 12.73 -9.66 0.67
N ARG A 284 14.06 -9.76 0.83
CA ARG A 284 14.78 -9.58 2.10
C ARG A 284 15.86 -8.52 1.92
N ILE A 285 15.68 -7.37 2.57
CA ILE A 285 16.70 -6.32 2.62
C ILE A 285 17.54 -6.53 3.87
N TYR A 286 18.85 -6.57 3.75
CA TYR A 286 19.75 -6.62 4.90
C TYR A 286 21.04 -5.85 4.63
N MET A 287 21.69 -5.50 5.74
CA MET A 287 22.98 -4.82 5.75
C MET A 287 24.11 -5.84 5.57
N THR A 288 24.99 -5.62 4.60
CA THR A 288 26.10 -6.52 4.25
C THR A 288 27.30 -6.25 5.16
N ASN A 289 28.21 -5.33 4.79
CA ASN A 289 29.37 -5.01 5.65
C ASN A 289 29.03 -4.00 6.75
N TYR A 290 27.89 -3.30 6.64
CA TYR A 290 27.40 -2.47 7.73
C TYR A 290 26.91 -3.34 8.90
N THR A 291 27.43 -3.07 10.09
CA THR A 291 27.27 -3.94 11.27
C THR A 291 25.92 -3.80 11.97
N GLY A 292 25.26 -2.65 11.80
CA GLY A 292 23.95 -2.38 12.40
C GLY A 292 22.77 -2.98 11.64
N THR A 293 21.56 -2.63 12.12
CA THR A 293 20.28 -2.94 11.48
C THR A 293 19.91 -1.88 10.43
N ILE A 294 18.83 -2.10 9.69
CA ILE A 294 18.27 -1.06 8.80
C ILE A 294 17.88 0.19 9.60
N LEU A 295 17.30 0.01 10.80
CA LEU A 295 16.95 1.14 11.68
C LEU A 295 18.18 1.96 12.06
N ASP A 296 19.29 1.31 12.40
CA ASP A 296 20.54 2.00 12.73
C ASP A 296 21.08 2.78 11.52
N TYR A 297 21.03 2.18 10.34
CA TYR A 297 21.47 2.82 9.09
C TYR A 297 20.66 4.08 8.78
N VAL A 298 19.34 4.05 8.90
CA VAL A 298 18.50 5.23 8.63
C VAL A 298 18.61 6.32 9.71
N ARG A 299 19.03 5.98 10.94
CA ARG A 299 19.34 6.95 12.01
C ARG A 299 20.66 7.69 11.78
N GLU A 300 21.58 7.09 11.04
CA GLU A 300 22.85 7.70 10.64
C GLU A 300 22.70 8.69 9.47
N VAL A 301 21.57 8.68 8.77
CA VAL A 301 21.28 9.67 7.71
C VAL A 301 21.04 11.04 8.34
N LYS A 302 22.10 11.86 8.42
CA LYS A 302 22.05 13.24 8.95
C LYS A 302 21.69 14.29 7.90
N ASN A 303 21.83 13.96 6.63
CA ASN A 303 21.47 14.87 5.55
C ASN A 303 19.95 14.91 5.40
N GLU A 304 19.33 16.00 5.86
CA GLU A 304 17.88 16.22 5.78
C GLU A 304 17.34 16.31 4.35
N ASP A 305 18.20 16.53 3.35
CA ASP A 305 17.81 16.52 1.94
C ASP A 305 17.53 15.09 1.45
N VAL A 306 17.97 14.04 2.16
CA VAL A 306 17.70 12.65 1.77
C VAL A 306 16.25 12.30 2.11
N ALA A 307 15.45 12.06 1.07
CA ALA A 307 14.05 11.63 1.19
C ALA A 307 13.84 10.16 0.82
N SER A 308 14.84 9.52 0.21
CA SER A 308 14.77 8.12 -0.23
C SER A 308 16.15 7.47 -0.18
N ILE A 309 16.19 6.21 0.22
CA ILE A 309 17.37 5.37 0.28
C ILE A 309 17.07 4.12 -0.55
N GLN A 310 17.74 3.96 -1.69
CA GLN A 310 17.47 2.90 -2.64
C GLN A 310 18.51 1.78 -2.55
N PHE A 311 18.02 0.54 -2.49
CA PHE A 311 18.83 -0.67 -2.45
C PHE A 311 18.79 -1.38 -3.79
N ARG A 312 19.95 -1.91 -4.21
CA ARG A 312 20.07 -2.75 -5.40
C ARG A 312 19.68 -4.18 -5.07
N GLN A 313 19.19 -4.90 -6.07
CA GLN A 313 18.67 -6.24 -5.89
C GLN A 313 19.52 -7.31 -6.56
N GLN A 314 19.63 -8.44 -5.89
CA GLN A 314 20.14 -9.70 -6.40
C GLN A 314 18.98 -10.69 -6.48
N TRP A 315 18.78 -11.31 -7.63
CA TRP A 315 17.72 -12.31 -7.79
C TRP A 315 18.16 -13.66 -7.25
N ILE A 316 17.25 -14.37 -6.59
CA ILE A 316 17.40 -15.74 -6.11
C ILE A 316 16.36 -16.57 -6.82
N MET A 317 16.80 -17.59 -7.54
CA MET A 317 15.94 -18.40 -8.38
C MET A 317 15.19 -19.42 -7.53
N LYS A 318 13.87 -19.21 -7.36
CA LYS A 318 12.95 -20.24 -6.89
C LYS A 318 12.53 -21.12 -8.08
N THR A 319 12.32 -22.39 -7.81
CA THR A 319 11.90 -23.39 -8.80
C THR A 319 10.58 -24.07 -8.44
N GLU A 320 10.03 -23.74 -7.26
CA GLU A 320 8.92 -24.44 -6.62
C GLU A 320 8.04 -23.45 -5.85
N LEU A 321 6.77 -23.81 -5.71
CA LEU A 321 5.80 -23.09 -4.89
C LEU A 321 6.01 -23.37 -3.40
N MET A 322 5.57 -22.44 -2.56
CA MET A 322 5.58 -22.61 -1.10
C MET A 322 4.66 -23.76 -0.64
N PRO A 323 4.97 -24.42 0.50
CA PRO A 323 4.13 -25.49 1.03
C PRO A 323 2.74 -24.99 1.40
N GLU A 324 1.70 -25.78 1.13
CA GLU A 324 0.30 -25.40 1.39
C GLU A 324 -0.04 -25.34 2.88
N LYS A 325 0.55 -26.23 3.68
CA LYS A 325 0.28 -26.35 5.12
C LYS A 325 1.55 -26.67 5.91
N TYR A 326 1.53 -26.28 7.17
CA TYR A 326 2.52 -26.66 8.16
C TYR A 326 2.42 -28.15 8.51
N GLU A 327 3.53 -28.88 8.37
CA GLU A 327 3.62 -30.32 8.66
C GLU A 327 4.57 -30.65 9.82
N GLY A 328 5.44 -29.72 10.23
CA GLY A 328 6.40 -29.93 11.31
C GLY A 328 7.64 -29.07 11.19
N GLU A 329 8.47 -29.00 12.23
CA GLU A 329 9.65 -28.13 12.26
C GLU A 329 10.68 -28.44 11.19
N LYS A 330 10.84 -29.73 10.85
CA LYS A 330 11.74 -30.16 9.76
C LYS A 330 11.35 -29.54 8.42
N GLN A 331 10.06 -29.32 8.19
CA GLN A 331 9.56 -28.62 7.00
C GLN A 331 10.09 -27.18 6.99
N ILE A 332 10.09 -26.49 8.14
CA ILE A 332 10.54 -25.10 8.24
C ILE A 332 12.03 -24.97 7.94
N ASP A 333 12.84 -25.88 8.47
CA ASP A 333 14.28 -25.94 8.19
C ASP A 333 14.60 -26.16 6.71
N THR A 334 13.64 -26.68 5.94
CA THR A 334 13.82 -27.04 4.53
C THR A 334 13.14 -26.08 3.56
N TRP A 335 12.07 -25.40 3.98
CA TRP A 335 11.16 -24.65 3.10
C TRP A 335 11.16 -23.15 3.32
N MET A 336 11.76 -22.65 4.39
CA MET A 336 12.01 -21.22 4.55
C MET A 336 12.82 -20.69 3.34
N PRO A 337 12.37 -19.62 2.66
CA PRO A 337 13.10 -19.07 1.53
C PRO A 337 14.58 -18.80 1.78
N THR A 338 14.94 -18.34 2.97
CA THR A 338 16.35 -18.08 3.33
C THR A 338 17.22 -19.33 3.45
N HIS A 339 16.60 -20.51 3.64
CA HIS A 339 17.28 -21.81 3.72
C HIS A 339 17.29 -22.57 2.40
N ARG A 340 16.23 -22.46 1.59
CA ARG A 340 16.02 -23.36 0.45
C ARG A 340 16.76 -22.93 -0.82
N TRP A 341 16.76 -21.63 -1.11
CA TRP A 341 17.23 -21.14 -2.41
C TRP A 341 18.49 -20.29 -2.28
N HIS A 342 19.52 -20.74 -2.99
CA HIS A 342 20.86 -20.14 -2.98
C HIS A 342 21.33 -19.67 -4.36
N ASN A 343 20.77 -20.24 -5.44
CA ASN A 343 21.18 -19.92 -6.80
C ASN A 343 20.82 -18.47 -7.13
N SER A 344 21.83 -17.61 -7.22
CA SER A 344 21.67 -16.16 -7.23
C SER A 344 22.32 -15.54 -8.45
N SER A 345 21.67 -14.52 -9.03
CA SER A 345 22.23 -13.74 -10.13
C SER A 345 23.40 -12.87 -9.68
N GLY A 346 24.07 -12.22 -10.65
CA GLY A 346 24.80 -10.99 -10.37
C GLY A 346 23.88 -9.87 -9.84
N ILE A 347 24.47 -8.81 -9.30
CA ILE A 347 23.73 -7.70 -8.70
C ILE A 347 23.16 -6.81 -9.82
N GLY A 348 21.85 -6.57 -9.81
CA GLY A 348 21.17 -5.74 -10.81
C GLY A 348 21.75 -4.33 -10.91
N SER A 349 21.69 -3.73 -12.09
CA SER A 349 22.15 -2.35 -12.32
C SER A 349 21.38 -1.35 -11.45
N PRO A 350 21.92 -0.13 -11.21
CA PRO A 350 21.20 0.92 -10.47
C PRO A 350 19.78 1.14 -11.02
N GLY A 351 18.79 1.14 -10.12
CA GLY A 351 17.37 1.29 -10.46
C GLY A 351 16.66 0.03 -11.00
N HIS A 352 17.37 -1.06 -11.33
CA HIS A 352 16.76 -2.31 -11.79
C HIS A 352 15.99 -2.98 -10.65
N THR A 353 14.66 -2.97 -10.75
CA THR A 353 13.72 -3.55 -9.77
C THR A 353 14.07 -3.24 -8.32
N ALA A 354 14.61 -2.04 -8.09
CA ALA A 354 15.08 -1.60 -6.79
C ALA A 354 13.92 -1.39 -5.82
N LYS A 355 14.23 -1.32 -4.53
CA LYS A 355 13.32 -0.91 -3.47
C LYS A 355 13.94 0.19 -2.65
N CYS A 356 13.09 0.90 -1.93
CA CYS A 356 13.52 2.07 -1.20
C CYS A 356 12.88 2.18 0.17
N ILE A 357 13.62 2.85 1.04
CA ILE A 357 13.18 3.33 2.33
C ILE A 357 12.99 4.84 2.17
N ILE A 358 11.81 5.34 2.47
CA ILE A 358 11.46 6.75 2.21
C ILE A 358 11.07 7.48 3.48
N ASP A 359 11.30 8.79 3.48
CA ASP A 359 10.56 9.72 4.33
C ASP A 359 9.30 10.13 3.57
N SER A 360 8.16 9.56 3.97
CA SER A 360 6.87 9.75 3.30
C SER A 360 6.33 11.17 3.41
N SER A 361 6.87 12.00 4.31
CA SER A 361 6.55 13.44 4.40
C SER A 361 7.19 14.26 3.27
N LYS A 362 8.29 13.76 2.70
CA LYS A 362 9.06 14.41 1.62
C LYS A 362 8.67 13.89 0.23
N VAL A 363 8.09 12.68 0.14
CA VAL A 363 7.67 12.07 -1.13
C VAL A 363 6.24 12.48 -1.52
N PHE A 364 6.11 13.11 -2.68
CA PHE A 364 4.80 13.49 -3.25
C PHE A 364 4.19 12.36 -4.09
N LYS A 365 5.01 11.71 -4.93
CA LYS A 365 4.56 10.64 -5.83
C LYS A 365 5.56 9.49 -5.85
N MET A 366 5.04 8.27 -5.65
CA MET A 366 5.81 7.03 -5.63
C MET A 366 5.49 6.16 -6.86
N PHE A 367 6.51 5.52 -7.42
CA PHE A 367 6.38 4.44 -8.40
C PHE A 367 6.87 3.12 -7.78
N ILE A 368 6.65 1.99 -8.47
CA ILE A 368 6.90 0.62 -7.96
C ILE A 368 8.30 0.41 -7.36
N HIS A 369 9.30 1.11 -7.87
CA HIS A 369 10.70 0.92 -7.49
C HIS A 369 11.41 2.16 -6.93
N ARG A 370 10.73 3.33 -6.95
CA ARG A 370 11.33 4.61 -6.53
C ARG A 370 10.30 5.73 -6.43
N PRO A 371 10.57 6.78 -5.63
CA PRO A 371 9.91 8.07 -5.79
C PRO A 371 10.10 8.61 -7.22
N THR A 372 9.05 9.21 -7.75
CA THR A 372 9.07 9.91 -9.04
C THR A 372 8.95 11.41 -8.88
N GLN A 373 8.47 11.87 -7.72
CA GLN A 373 8.38 13.28 -7.39
C GLN A 373 8.44 13.46 -5.86
N PHE A 374 9.23 14.43 -5.43
CA PHE A 374 9.27 14.91 -4.05
C PHE A 374 8.44 16.20 -3.91
N PHE A 375 7.99 16.51 -2.70
CA PHE A 375 7.53 17.86 -2.39
C PHE A 375 8.68 18.85 -2.56
N PRO A 376 8.41 20.13 -2.89
CA PRO A 376 9.45 21.12 -2.89
C PRO A 376 9.96 21.40 -1.48
N SER A 377 11.22 21.81 -1.40
CA SER A 377 11.90 22.23 -0.18
C SER A 377 12.37 23.67 -0.37
N LEU A 378 12.32 24.46 0.70
CA LEU A 378 12.69 25.88 0.68
C LEU A 378 14.19 26.09 0.41
N ASN A 379 15.02 25.13 0.82
CA ASN A 379 16.48 25.28 0.79
C ASN A 379 17.09 24.55 -0.42
N ARG A 380 16.89 23.23 -0.49
CA ARG A 380 17.53 22.35 -1.47
C ARG A 380 16.58 21.23 -1.90
N PRO A 381 16.61 20.80 -3.17
CA PRO A 381 15.79 19.68 -3.62
C PRO A 381 16.08 18.41 -2.81
N TYR A 382 15.01 17.68 -2.48
CA TYR A 382 15.18 16.36 -1.89
C TYR A 382 15.81 15.38 -2.88
N ILE A 383 16.61 14.47 -2.36
CA ILE A 383 17.39 13.51 -3.14
C ILE A 383 17.12 12.07 -2.73
N GLN A 384 17.43 11.17 -3.66
CA GLN A 384 17.52 9.74 -3.40
C GLN A 384 19.00 9.34 -3.26
N LYS A 385 19.36 8.77 -2.11
CA LYS A 385 20.65 8.10 -1.88
C LYS A 385 20.59 6.68 -2.44
N VAL A 386 21.59 6.26 -3.18
CA VAL A 386 21.76 4.85 -3.60
C VAL A 386 22.73 4.19 -2.62
N VAL A 387 22.35 3.03 -2.09
CA VAL A 387 23.17 2.23 -1.17
C VAL A 387 24.13 1.36 -1.99
N ASN A 388 25.40 1.34 -1.58
CA ASN A 388 26.37 0.43 -2.18
C ASN A 388 26.04 -1.02 -1.76
N PRO A 389 26.12 -2.02 -2.66
CA PRO A 389 25.85 -3.41 -2.28
C PRO A 389 26.74 -3.95 -1.15
N GLU A 390 27.91 -3.35 -0.96
CA GLU A 390 28.83 -3.62 0.15
C GLU A 390 28.30 -3.09 1.50
N GLU A 391 27.34 -2.15 1.50
CA GLU A 391 26.64 -1.67 2.69
C GLU A 391 25.31 -2.42 2.90
N GLY A 392 24.52 -2.62 1.85
CA GLY A 392 23.25 -3.34 1.93
C GLY A 392 22.67 -3.73 0.58
N ILE A 393 21.91 -4.82 0.57
CA ILE A 393 21.36 -5.41 -0.66
C ILE A 393 19.98 -6.05 -0.43
N ILE A 394 19.21 -6.16 -1.51
CA ILE A 394 17.95 -6.91 -1.55
C ILE A 394 18.23 -8.31 -2.10
N ARG A 395 17.82 -9.34 -1.37
CA ARG A 395 17.64 -10.70 -1.89
C ARG A 395 16.19 -10.85 -2.36
N HIS A 396 15.98 -10.92 -3.68
CA HIS A 396 14.66 -11.02 -4.30
C HIS A 396 14.40 -12.45 -4.79
N TYR A 397 13.55 -13.19 -4.11
CA TYR A 397 13.27 -14.61 -4.33
C TYR A 397 12.18 -14.80 -5.38
N ARG A 398 12.53 -15.20 -6.61
CA ARG A 398 11.56 -15.25 -7.70
C ARG A 398 11.39 -16.64 -8.31
N ASP A 399 10.14 -17.08 -8.38
CA ASP A 399 9.74 -18.29 -9.09
C ASP A 399 9.83 -18.07 -10.60
N GLN A 400 10.58 -18.95 -11.27
CA GLN A 400 10.83 -18.84 -12.71
C GLN A 400 9.61 -19.22 -13.58
N ASN A 401 8.69 -20.03 -13.04
CA ASN A 401 7.51 -20.52 -13.74
C ASN A 401 6.33 -19.55 -13.56
N LEU A 402 6.21 -18.95 -12.37
CA LEU A 402 5.11 -18.04 -12.03
C LEU A 402 5.04 -16.87 -13.00
N GLY A 403 3.89 -16.70 -13.67
CA GLY A 403 3.68 -15.63 -14.66
C GLY A 403 4.61 -15.68 -15.88
N SER A 404 5.23 -16.85 -16.15
CA SER A 404 6.28 -17.05 -17.15
C SER A 404 7.50 -16.12 -16.93
N TRP A 405 7.82 -15.82 -15.67
CA TRP A 405 8.85 -14.85 -15.32
C TRP A 405 10.22 -15.19 -15.92
N GLY A 406 10.65 -16.46 -15.82
CA GLY A 406 11.93 -16.93 -16.35
C GLY A 406 12.03 -16.71 -17.87
N ARG A 407 10.97 -17.05 -18.62
CA ARG A 407 10.92 -16.82 -20.08
C ARG A 407 11.05 -15.34 -20.44
N LYS A 408 10.47 -14.45 -19.64
CA LYS A 408 10.45 -13.01 -19.91
C LYS A 408 11.75 -12.31 -19.51
N TRP A 409 12.32 -12.66 -18.36
CA TRP A 409 13.33 -11.83 -17.70
C TRP A 409 14.70 -12.47 -17.59
N LEU A 410 14.83 -13.80 -17.64
CA LEU A 410 16.08 -14.51 -17.35
C LEU A 410 17.24 -14.07 -18.25
N LYS A 411 16.97 -13.86 -19.56
CA LYS A 411 17.99 -13.35 -20.51
C LYS A 411 18.52 -11.98 -20.10
N GLY A 412 17.69 -11.12 -19.53
CA GLY A 412 18.10 -9.83 -18.98
C GLY A 412 18.93 -10.00 -17.70
N ILE A 413 18.53 -10.92 -16.82
CA ILE A 413 19.19 -11.17 -15.54
C ILE A 413 20.61 -11.73 -15.73
N LEU A 414 20.81 -12.60 -16.71
CA LEU A 414 22.11 -13.16 -17.05
C LEU A 414 23.15 -12.09 -17.44
N LYS A 415 22.73 -10.89 -17.85
CA LYS A 415 23.64 -9.78 -18.15
C LYS A 415 24.31 -9.20 -16.90
N PHE A 416 23.76 -9.45 -15.71
CA PHE A 416 24.35 -8.97 -14.45
C PHE A 416 25.54 -9.80 -13.97
N GLY A 417 25.76 -10.97 -14.59
CA GLY A 417 26.84 -11.89 -14.27
C GLY A 417 26.36 -13.34 -14.19
N PRO A 418 27.30 -14.30 -14.12
CA PRO A 418 26.96 -15.71 -14.01
C PRO A 418 26.22 -16.00 -12.70
N PHE A 419 25.37 -17.02 -12.75
CA PHE A 419 24.72 -17.54 -11.56
C PHE A 419 25.74 -18.15 -10.60
N ARG A 420 25.55 -17.91 -9.30
CA ARG A 420 26.40 -18.45 -8.23
C ARG A 420 25.57 -18.70 -6.97
N ASN A 421 26.01 -19.65 -6.15
CA ASN A 421 25.41 -19.85 -4.85
C ASN A 421 25.78 -18.71 -3.91
N THR A 422 24.77 -18.05 -3.36
CA THR A 422 24.94 -17.11 -2.25
C THR A 422 23.96 -17.44 -1.14
N ASN A 423 24.43 -17.37 0.09
CA ASN A 423 23.63 -17.72 1.27
C ASN A 423 23.03 -16.46 1.90
N TYR A 424 21.93 -16.66 2.60
CA TYR A 424 21.43 -15.66 3.54
C TYR A 424 22.47 -15.46 4.67
N PRO A 425 22.62 -14.26 5.25
CA PRO A 425 23.69 -14.00 6.23
C PRO A 425 23.67 -14.93 7.44
N GLU A 426 24.83 -15.54 7.73
CA GLU A 426 25.00 -16.46 8.86
C GLU A 426 24.64 -15.81 10.20
N ARG A 427 24.97 -14.52 10.36
CA ARG A 427 24.63 -13.74 11.55
C ARG A 427 23.13 -13.58 11.81
N LEU A 428 22.29 -13.79 10.79
CA LEU A 428 20.83 -13.59 10.86
C LEU A 428 20.07 -14.91 10.81
N ILE A 429 20.55 -15.91 10.06
CA ILE A 429 19.77 -17.12 9.72
C ILE A 429 19.29 -17.89 10.95
N GLY A 430 20.16 -18.09 11.95
CA GLY A 430 19.82 -18.85 13.16
C GLY A 430 18.65 -18.20 13.91
N LYS A 431 18.77 -16.90 14.20
CA LYS A 431 17.75 -16.17 14.95
C LYS A 431 16.43 -16.04 14.18
N LEU A 432 16.52 -15.83 12.87
CA LEU A 432 15.34 -15.78 12.00
C LEU A 432 14.58 -17.10 12.04
N THR A 433 15.29 -18.22 11.94
CA THR A 433 14.69 -19.57 11.99
C THR A 433 13.96 -19.83 13.29
N GLU A 434 14.57 -19.48 14.43
CA GLU A 434 13.94 -19.61 15.74
C GLU A 434 12.65 -18.77 15.85
N ASN A 435 12.71 -17.51 15.42
CA ASN A 435 11.56 -16.61 15.47
C ASN A 435 10.40 -17.14 14.61
N VAL A 436 10.70 -17.62 13.39
CA VAL A 436 9.74 -18.21 12.45
C VAL A 436 9.11 -19.46 13.04
N LYS A 437 9.92 -20.41 13.54
CA LYS A 437 9.42 -21.64 14.20
C LYS A 437 8.52 -21.33 15.38
N ARG A 438 8.91 -20.38 16.24
CA ARG A 438 8.11 -19.95 17.39
C ARG A 438 6.75 -19.40 16.96
N ARG A 439 6.71 -18.51 15.95
CA ARG A 439 5.44 -17.96 15.45
C ARG A 439 4.55 -19.05 14.86
N ILE A 440 5.12 -19.94 14.04
CA ILE A 440 4.38 -21.03 13.40
C ILE A 440 3.76 -21.97 14.42
N LYS A 441 4.53 -22.36 15.45
CA LYS A 441 4.02 -23.17 16.56
C LYS A 441 2.85 -22.50 17.26
N TYR A 442 2.90 -21.20 17.47
CA TYR A 442 1.82 -20.47 18.13
C TYR A 442 0.54 -20.38 17.28
N VAL A 443 0.67 -20.23 15.96
CA VAL A 443 -0.48 -20.00 15.07
C VAL A 443 -1.13 -21.31 14.58
N TYR A 444 -0.33 -22.37 14.38
CA TYR A 444 -0.76 -23.57 13.66
C TYR A 444 -0.68 -24.88 14.47
N ARG A 445 -0.21 -24.84 15.72
CA ARG A 445 -0.36 -25.94 16.69
C ARG A 445 -1.22 -25.45 17.84
#